data_AF-A0A5C4MYW0-F1
#
_entry.id   AF-A0A5C4MYW0-F1
#
_cell.length_a   1.000
_cell.length_b   1.000
_cell.length_c   1.000
_cell.angle_alpha   90.00
_cell.angle_beta   90.00
_cell.angle_gamma   90.00
#
_symmetry.space_group_name_H-M   'P 1'
#
loop_
_entity.id
_entity.type
_entity.pdbx_description
1 polymer ?
#
loop_
_entity_poly.entity_id
_entity_poly.type
_entity_poly.pdbx_seq_one_letter_code
_entity_poly.pdbx_strand_id
1 'polypeptide(L)'
;MIPRTISLPALPALVAGRALRHDAAAAARRSLEEAQRLLVSYDVTLSMIDGLPNHAQGLVAQALQRRLTAANRLAQACQNRLDDAAWFCRSLDRVSSPVAMVEVSSAFFEMLSPYLDDAMEPVLKTISRRVGPGCSADQVEALFPRPKPSLAA
;
A
#
# COMPACT_ATOMS: atom_id res chain seq x y z
N MET A 1 20.13 15.18 -1.56
CA MET A 1 19.22 14.73 -0.47
C MET A 1 19.54 13.26 -0.23
N ILE A 2 20.03 12.89 0.95
CA ILE A 2 20.36 11.48 1.24
C ILE A 2 19.03 10.73 1.43
N PRO A 3 18.74 9.67 0.67
CA PRO A 3 17.52 8.89 0.89
C PRO A 3 17.58 8.29 2.30
N ARG A 4 16.58 8.60 3.13
CA ARG A 4 16.49 8.05 4.49
C ARG A 4 16.07 6.58 4.39
N THR A 5 16.88 5.69 4.95
CA THR A 5 16.54 4.28 5.14
C THR A 5 16.11 4.03 6.58
N ILE A 6 15.26 3.03 6.78
CA ILE A 6 14.75 2.57 8.07
C ILE A 6 15.09 1.09 8.18
N SER A 7 15.68 0.71 9.31
CA SER A 7 16.07 -0.66 9.58
C SER A 7 14.97 -1.42 10.31
N LEU A 8 14.57 -2.57 9.77
CA LEU A 8 13.51 -3.41 10.32
C LEU A 8 13.99 -4.85 10.49
N PRO A 9 13.49 -5.63 11.46
CA PRO A 9 13.76 -7.07 11.51
C PRO A 9 13.10 -7.78 10.31
N ALA A 10 13.83 -8.69 9.67
CA ALA A 10 13.44 -9.32 8.40
C ALA A 10 12.11 -10.07 8.45
N LEU A 11 11.81 -10.81 9.52
CA LEU A 11 10.57 -11.59 9.63
C LEU A 11 9.31 -10.69 9.76
N PRO A 12 9.23 -9.74 10.70
CA PRO A 12 8.16 -8.75 10.72
C PRO A 12 8.02 -7.99 9.40
N ALA A 13 9.15 -7.58 8.79
CA ALA A 13 9.15 -6.92 7.50
C ALA A 13 8.55 -7.81 6.39
N LEU A 14 8.87 -9.11 6.37
CA LEU A 14 8.31 -10.07 5.41
C LEU A 14 6.81 -10.30 5.62
N VAL A 15 6.37 -10.42 6.87
CA VAL A 15 4.94 -10.57 7.20
C VAL A 15 4.16 -9.33 6.75
N ALA A 16 4.63 -8.13 7.11
CA ALA A 16 4.06 -6.87 6.68
C ALA A 16 4.08 -6.72 5.14
N GLY A 17 5.18 -7.09 4.50
CA GLY A 17 5.32 -7.08 3.04
C GLY A 17 4.32 -8.00 2.34
N ARG A 18 4.05 -9.19 2.90
CA ARG A 18 3.05 -10.12 2.36
C ARG A 18 1.63 -9.58 2.51
N ALA A 19 1.31 -8.95 3.64
CA ALA A 19 0.03 -8.29 3.87
C ALA A 19 -0.17 -7.12 2.88
N LEU A 20 0.82 -6.23 2.77
CA LEU A 20 0.82 -5.14 1.79
C LEU A 20 0.64 -5.68 0.35
N ARG A 21 1.32 -6.76 -0.02
CA ARG A 21 1.20 -7.37 -1.36
C ARG A 21 -0.22 -7.88 -1.62
N HIS A 22 -0.85 -8.52 -0.63
CA HIS A 22 -2.24 -8.98 -0.74
C HIS A 22 -3.21 -7.82 -0.96
N ASP A 23 -3.06 -6.75 -0.18
CA ASP A 23 -3.92 -5.57 -0.28
C ASP A 23 -3.68 -4.79 -1.58
N ALA A 24 -2.43 -4.68 -2.02
CA ALA A 24 -2.08 -4.09 -3.30
C ALA A 24 -2.69 -4.88 -4.47
N ALA A 25 -2.69 -6.22 -4.40
CA ALA A 25 -3.33 -7.06 -5.40
C ALA A 25 -4.85 -6.87 -5.42
N ALA A 26 -5.49 -6.82 -4.25
CA ALA A 26 -6.92 -6.55 -4.14
C ALA A 26 -7.28 -5.15 -4.69
N ALA A 27 -6.46 -4.14 -4.40
CA ALA A 27 -6.63 -2.78 -4.93
C ALA A 27 -6.45 -2.74 -6.45
N ALA A 28 -5.42 -3.39 -6.99
CA ALA A 28 -5.19 -3.48 -8.44
C ALA A 28 -6.36 -4.16 -9.15
N ARG A 29 -6.90 -5.24 -8.58
CA ARG A 29 -8.09 -5.92 -9.12
C ARG A 29 -9.32 -5.01 -9.15
N ARG A 30 -9.61 -4.29 -8.06
CA ARG A 30 -10.73 -3.33 -8.02
C ARG A 30 -10.55 -2.20 -9.05
N SER A 31 -9.34 -1.68 -9.20
CA SER A 31 -9.02 -0.65 -10.19
C SER A 31 -9.22 -1.17 -11.62
N LEU A 32 -8.84 -2.42 -11.89
CA LEU A 32 -9.07 -3.06 -13.20
C LEU A 32 -10.56 -3.27 -13.49
N GLU A 33 -11.33 -3.75 -12.51
CA GLU A 33 -12.78 -3.92 -12.64
C GLU A 33 -13.47 -2.57 -12.92
N GLU A 34 -13.06 -1.49 -12.25
CA GLU A 34 -13.59 -0.15 -12.51
C GLU A 34 -13.19 0.38 -13.89
N ALA A 35 -11.95 0.17 -14.31
CA ALA A 35 -11.51 0.54 -15.65
C ALA A 35 -12.31 -0.21 -16.75
N GLN A 36 -12.58 -1.50 -16.55
CA GLN A 36 -13.43 -2.28 -17.46
C GLN A 36 -14.86 -1.73 -17.52
N ARG A 37 -15.46 -1.38 -16.38
CA ARG A 37 -16.80 -0.75 -16.36
C ARG A 37 -16.80 0.58 -17.10
N LEU A 38 -15.77 1.40 -16.92
CA LEU A 38 -15.63 2.67 -17.63
C LEU A 38 -15.50 2.46 -19.14
N LEU A 39 -14.70 1.50 -19.58
CA LEU A 39 -14.57 1.15 -21.00
C LEU A 39 -15.88 0.67 -21.61
N VAL A 40 -16.61 -0.23 -20.94
CA VAL A 40 -17.93 -0.67 -21.41
C VAL A 40 -18.91 0.51 -21.49
N SER A 41 -18.91 1.41 -20.50
CA SER A 41 -19.74 2.61 -20.53
C SER A 41 -19.31 3.60 -21.62
N TYR A 42 -18.03 3.61 -21.99
CA TYR A 42 -17.48 4.54 -22.98
C TYR A 42 -18.05 4.28 -24.36
N ASP A 43 -18.12 3.02 -24.79
CA ASP A 43 -18.69 2.66 -26.10
C ASP A 43 -20.18 3.05 -26.19
N VAL A 44 -20.93 2.81 -25.12
CA VAL A 44 -22.34 3.23 -25.01
C VAL A 44 -22.45 4.76 -25.05
N THR A 45 -21.61 5.46 -24.29
CA THR A 45 -21.67 6.93 -24.21
C THR A 45 -21.25 7.58 -25.54
N LEU A 46 -20.27 7.02 -26.25
CA LEU A 46 -19.88 7.45 -27.59
C LEU A 46 -21.05 7.36 -28.57
N SER A 47 -21.78 6.23 -28.57
CA SER A 47 -22.94 6.06 -29.44
C SER A 47 -24.08 7.06 -29.16
N MET A 48 -24.14 7.59 -27.93
CA MET A 48 -25.12 8.60 -27.53
C MET A 48 -24.67 10.03 -27.80
N ILE A 49 -23.36 10.27 -27.99
CA ILE A 49 -22.80 11.61 -28.25
C ILE A 49 -23.27 12.15 -29.61
N ASP A 50 -23.48 11.29 -30.60
CA ASP A 50 -23.93 11.71 -31.94
C ASP A 50 -25.32 12.37 -31.92
N GLY A 51 -26.15 12.09 -30.90
CA GLY A 51 -27.46 12.71 -30.70
C GLY A 51 -27.44 14.04 -29.94
N LEU A 52 -26.28 14.49 -29.44
CA LEU A 52 -26.15 15.71 -28.64
C LEU A 52 -25.88 16.95 -29.52
N PRO A 53 -26.32 18.15 -29.10
CA PRO A 53 -25.93 19.38 -29.78
C PRO A 53 -24.42 19.65 -29.65
N ASN A 54 -23.81 20.25 -30.68
CA ASN A 54 -22.34 20.41 -30.83
C ASN A 54 -21.61 20.95 -29.59
N HIS A 55 -22.21 21.87 -28.84
CA HIS A 55 -21.61 22.43 -27.63
C HIS A 55 -21.56 21.43 -26.46
N ALA A 56 -22.53 20.51 -26.38
CA ALA A 56 -22.59 19.46 -25.36
C ALA A 56 -21.67 18.28 -25.71
N GLN A 57 -21.50 17.96 -27.00
CA GLN A 57 -20.61 16.90 -27.47
C GLN A 57 -19.17 17.07 -26.97
N GLY A 58 -18.60 18.27 -27.15
CA GLY A 58 -17.23 18.56 -26.71
C GLY A 58 -17.04 18.45 -25.19
N LEU A 59 -18.03 18.86 -24.41
CA LEU A 59 -17.98 18.77 -22.94
C LEU A 59 -18.05 17.33 -22.45
N VAL A 60 -18.93 16.50 -23.03
CA VAL A 60 -19.06 15.08 -22.69
C VAL A 60 -17.81 14.32 -23.08
N ALA A 61 -17.26 14.56 -24.28
CA ALA A 61 -16.01 13.94 -24.74
C ALA A 61 -14.84 14.27 -23.79
N GLN A 62 -14.68 15.54 -23.38
CA GLN A 62 -13.65 15.92 -22.40
C GLN A 62 -13.87 15.26 -21.04
N ALA A 63 -15.10 15.17 -20.56
CA ALA A 63 -15.41 14.54 -19.28
C ALA A 63 -15.05 13.04 -19.29
N LEU A 64 -15.39 12.33 -20.37
CA LEU A 64 -15.02 10.93 -20.57
C LEU A 64 -13.50 10.75 -20.61
N GLN A 65 -12.79 11.57 -21.38
CA GLN A 65 -11.33 11.48 -21.48
C GLN A 65 -10.62 11.74 -20.14
N ARG A 66 -11.14 12.68 -19.33
CA ARG A 66 -10.63 12.91 -17.97
C ARG A 66 -10.85 11.70 -17.06
N ARG A 67 -12.03 11.08 -17.12
CA ARG A 67 -12.33 9.86 -16.32
C ARG A 67 -11.43 8.69 -16.69
N LEU A 68 -11.24 8.43 -17.99
CA LEU A 68 -10.33 7.38 -18.46
C LEU A 68 -8.87 7.65 -18.05
N THR A 69 -8.41 8.89 -18.18
CA THR A 69 -7.06 9.29 -17.75
C THR A 69 -6.86 9.08 -16.25
N ALA A 70 -7.85 9.45 -15.42
CA ALA A 70 -7.80 9.24 -13.99
C ALA A 70 -7.77 7.74 -13.63
N ALA A 71 -8.61 6.93 -14.28
CA ALA A 71 -8.64 5.49 -14.08
C ALA A 71 -7.30 4.82 -14.46
N ASN A 72 -6.69 5.23 -15.57
CA ASN A 72 -5.40 4.70 -16.00
C ASN A 72 -4.28 5.06 -15.01
N ARG A 73 -4.26 6.30 -14.49
CA ARG A 73 -3.33 6.71 -13.44
C ARG A 73 -3.49 5.89 -12.16
N LEU A 74 -4.73 5.62 -11.75
CA LEU A 74 -5.02 4.78 -10.59
C LEU A 74 -4.52 3.35 -10.81
N ALA A 75 -4.81 2.76 -11.98
CA ALA A 75 -4.35 1.41 -12.32
C ALA A 75 -2.82 1.31 -12.29
N GLN A 76 -2.11 2.27 -12.88
CA GLN A 76 -0.65 2.32 -12.84
C GLN A 76 -0.11 2.45 -11.41
N ALA A 77 -0.74 3.28 -10.58
CA ALA A 77 -0.35 3.44 -9.18
C ALA A 77 -0.53 2.15 -8.38
N CYS A 78 -1.64 1.43 -8.58
CA CYS A 78 -1.87 0.12 -7.96
C CYS A 78 -0.86 -0.92 -8.43
N GLN A 79 -0.55 -0.95 -9.73
CA GLN A 79 0.43 -1.88 -10.29
C GLN A 79 1.83 -1.62 -9.73
N ASN A 80 2.29 -0.37 -9.70
CA ASN A 80 3.58 -0.01 -9.13
C ASN A 80 3.69 -0.45 -7.66
N ARG A 81 2.65 -0.23 -6.84
CA ARG A 81 2.63 -0.69 -5.44
C ARG A 81 2.71 -2.20 -5.32
N LEU A 82 2.02 -2.94 -6.19
CA LEU A 82 2.07 -4.40 -6.21
C LEU A 82 3.47 -4.90 -6.59
N ASP A 83 4.10 -4.28 -7.57
CA ASP A 83 5.45 -4.63 -8.03
C ASP A 83 6.50 -4.35 -6.94
N ASP A 84 6.41 -3.20 -6.28
CA ASP A 84 7.28 -2.84 -5.16
C ASP A 84 7.14 -3.84 -4.00
N ALA A 85 5.90 -4.17 -3.61
CA ALA A 85 5.63 -5.14 -2.54
C ALA A 85 6.09 -6.56 -2.92
N ALA A 86 5.90 -6.97 -4.17
CA ALA A 86 6.35 -8.27 -4.66
C ALA A 86 7.88 -8.35 -4.74
N TRP A 87 8.54 -7.30 -5.21
CA TRP A 87 10.00 -7.21 -5.24
C TRP A 87 10.58 -7.27 -3.82
N PHE A 88 10.00 -6.53 -2.89
CA PHE A 88 10.43 -6.53 -1.49
C PHE A 88 10.28 -7.90 -0.83
N CYS A 89 9.15 -8.58 -1.01
CA CYS A 89 8.99 -9.95 -0.50
C CYS A 89 10.08 -10.90 -1.04
N ARG A 90 10.36 -10.82 -2.35
CA ARG A 90 11.40 -11.65 -2.99
C ARG A 90 12.82 -11.32 -2.51
N SER A 91 13.11 -10.07 -2.16
CA SER A 91 14.42 -9.69 -1.63
C SER A 91 14.63 -10.28 -0.23
N LEU A 92 13.56 -10.36 0.57
CA LEU A 92 13.59 -10.96 1.90
C LEU A 92 13.68 -12.48 1.92
N ASP A 93 13.19 -13.18 0.89
CA ASP A 93 13.35 -14.64 0.75
C ASP A 93 14.83 -15.08 0.68
N ARG A 94 15.75 -14.15 0.37
CA ARG A 94 17.19 -14.38 0.29
C ARG A 94 17.94 -14.05 1.60
N VAL A 95 17.24 -13.54 2.61
CA VAL A 95 17.85 -13.16 3.89
C VAL A 95 18.10 -14.42 4.71
N SER A 96 19.34 -14.56 5.20
CA SER A 96 19.81 -15.77 5.90
C SER A 96 19.23 -15.96 7.30
N SER A 97 18.67 -14.91 7.90
CA SER A 97 18.14 -14.94 9.27
C SER A 97 16.85 -14.13 9.42
N PRO A 98 15.82 -14.67 10.10
CA PRO A 98 14.56 -13.98 10.33
C PRO A 98 14.69 -12.75 11.24
N VAL A 99 15.79 -12.62 11.98
CA VAL A 99 16.08 -11.47 12.86
C VAL A 99 17.11 -10.51 12.26
N ALA A 100 17.60 -10.76 11.05
CA ALA A 100 18.51 -9.83 10.38
C ALA A 100 17.83 -8.48 10.18
N MET A 101 18.58 -7.40 10.40
CA MET A 101 18.09 -6.06 10.13
C MET A 101 18.18 -5.81 8.62
N VAL A 102 17.06 -5.42 8.02
CA VAL A 102 16.95 -5.08 6.61
C VAL A 102 16.67 -3.60 6.45
N GLU A 103 17.38 -2.96 5.53
CA GLU A 103 17.17 -1.56 5.22
C GLU A 103 16.04 -1.40 4.20
N VAL A 104 15.16 -0.46 4.50
CA VAL A 104 13.99 -0.15 3.69
C VAL A 104 13.96 1.35 3.44
N SER A 105 13.60 1.80 2.24
CA SER A 105 13.45 3.24 1.99
C SER A 105 12.33 3.82 2.86
N SER A 106 12.46 5.06 3.30
CA SER A 106 11.41 5.72 4.11
C SER A 106 10.05 5.73 3.39
N ALA A 107 10.05 5.95 2.07
CA ALA A 107 8.82 5.94 1.27
C ALA A 107 8.13 4.57 1.28
N PHE A 108 8.89 3.48 1.23
CA PHE A 108 8.32 2.13 1.29
C PHE A 108 7.93 1.74 2.72
N PHE A 109 8.68 2.21 3.72
CA PHE A 109 8.31 2.05 5.12
C PHE A 109 6.93 2.65 5.44
N GLU A 110 6.61 3.84 4.93
CA GLU A 110 5.27 4.42 5.10
C GLU A 110 4.14 3.53 4.55
N MET A 111 4.42 2.76 3.49
CA MET A 111 3.44 1.80 2.95
C MET A 111 3.36 0.52 3.79
N LEU A 112 4.46 0.11 4.41
CA LEU A 112 4.52 -1.07 5.29
C LEU A 112 3.96 -0.79 6.69
N SER A 113 4.08 0.44 7.19
CA SER A 113 3.83 0.80 8.58
C SER A 113 2.47 0.34 9.13
N PRO A 114 1.35 0.39 8.38
CA PRO A 114 0.06 -0.08 8.90
C PRO A 114 0.03 -1.59 9.20
N TYR A 115 0.92 -2.37 8.56
CA TYR A 115 0.99 -3.82 8.69
C TYR A 115 2.08 -4.27 9.67
N LEU A 116 2.97 -3.35 10.08
CA LEU A 116 4.10 -3.68 10.95
C LEU A 116 3.66 -3.95 12.38
N ASP A 117 2.64 -3.24 12.88
CA ASP A 117 2.14 -3.44 14.25
C ASP A 117 1.60 -4.87 14.43
N ASP A 118 0.75 -5.32 13.49
CA ASP A 118 0.22 -6.69 13.46
C ASP A 118 1.34 -7.73 13.28
N ALA A 119 2.34 -7.44 12.44
CA ALA A 119 3.47 -8.32 12.22
C ALA A 119 4.40 -8.44 13.45
N MET A 120 4.47 -7.40 14.27
CA MET A 120 5.31 -7.33 15.47
C MET A 120 4.61 -7.90 16.71
N GLU A 121 3.28 -7.94 16.75
CA GLU A 121 2.49 -8.39 17.89
C GLU A 121 2.94 -9.75 18.47
N PRO A 122 3.22 -10.80 17.67
CA PRO A 122 3.67 -12.10 18.19
C PRO A 122 5.06 -12.02 18.85
N VAL A 123 5.93 -11.16 18.31
CA VAL A 123 7.28 -10.93 18.85
C VAL A 123 7.18 -10.24 20.21
N LEU A 124 6.38 -9.18 20.30
CA LEU A 124 6.15 -8.44 21.55
C LEU A 124 5.51 -9.33 22.62
N LYS A 125 4.51 -10.14 22.26
CA LYS A 125 3.90 -11.14 23.16
C LYS A 125 4.92 -12.17 23.67
N THR A 126 5.82 -12.62 22.80
CA THR A 126 6.87 -13.60 23.17
C THR A 126 7.90 -12.98 24.11
N ILE A 127 8.32 -11.74 23.85
CA ILE A 127 9.23 -11.00 24.73
C ILE A 127 8.59 -10.80 26.11
N SER A 128 7.35 -10.30 26.17
CA SER A 128 6.61 -10.12 27.42
C SER A 128 6.53 -11.41 28.26
N ARG A 129 6.30 -12.57 27.63
CA ARG A 129 6.30 -13.88 28.31
C ARG A 129 7.67 -14.31 28.85
N ARG A 130 8.76 -13.97 28.16
CA ARG A 130 10.13 -14.38 28.52
C ARG A 130 10.78 -13.48 29.58
N VAL A 131 10.34 -12.23 29.71
CA VAL A 131 10.85 -11.28 30.71
C VAL A 131 10.31 -11.57 32.14
N GLY A 132 9.38 -12.53 32.28
CA GLY A 132 8.84 -12.97 33.57
C GLY A 132 7.62 -12.14 34.04
N PRO A 133 6.90 -12.60 35.08
CA PRO A 133 5.70 -11.93 35.56
C PRO A 133 6.04 -10.53 36.08
N GLY A 134 5.54 -9.49 35.40
CA GLY A 134 5.74 -8.10 35.82
C GLY A 134 5.80 -7.08 34.68
N CYS A 135 5.98 -7.51 33.42
CA CYS A 135 6.02 -6.61 32.26
C CYS A 135 4.73 -6.73 31.43
N SER A 136 3.75 -5.84 31.69
CA SER A 136 2.51 -5.81 30.91
C SER A 136 2.78 -5.31 29.49
N ALA A 137 1.93 -5.68 28.52
CA ALA A 137 2.03 -5.18 27.15
C ALA A 137 2.09 -3.64 27.11
N ASP A 138 1.33 -2.98 27.99
CA ASP A 138 1.30 -1.52 28.15
C ASP A 138 2.65 -0.93 28.59
N GLN A 139 3.43 -1.65 29.41
CA GLN A 139 4.76 -1.22 29.84
C GLN A 139 5.81 -1.37 28.73
N VAL A 140 5.64 -2.34 27.84
CA VAL A 140 6.48 -2.49 26.65
C VAL A 140 6.12 -1.44 25.60
N GLU A 141 4.83 -1.16 25.39
CA GLU A 141 4.37 -0.06 24.52
C GLU A 141 4.88 1.31 25.01
N ALA A 142 5.01 1.53 26.32
CA ALA A 142 5.60 2.76 26.88
C ALA A 142 7.08 2.97 26.51
N LEU A 143 7.82 1.90 26.18
CA LEU A 143 9.22 1.97 25.71
C LEU A 143 9.34 2.27 24.22
N PHE A 144 8.25 2.10 23.45
CA PHE A 144 8.17 2.40 22.03
C PHE A 144 7.02 3.40 21.79
N PRO A 145 7.18 4.68 22.18
CA PRO A 145 6.11 5.65 22.05
C PRO A 145 5.68 5.74 20.58
N ARG A 146 4.38 5.48 20.33
CA ARG A 146 3.78 5.60 19.01
C ARG A 146 4.16 6.95 18.41
N PRO A 147 4.66 7.01 17.16
CA PRO A 147 4.92 8.28 16.51
C PRO A 147 3.63 9.09 16.52
N LYS A 148 3.65 10.25 17.18
CA LYS A 148 2.51 11.16 17.19
C LYS A 148 2.13 11.43 15.74
N PRO A 149 0.83 11.37 15.36
CA PRO A 149 0.42 11.83 14.05
C PRO A 149 0.94 13.26 13.90
N SER A 150 1.76 13.50 12.86
CA SER A 150 2.23 14.84 12.58
C SER A 150 0.98 15.70 12.38
N LEU A 151 0.75 16.64 13.29
CA LEU A 151 -0.26 17.66 13.12
C LEU A 151 0.00 18.29 11.76
N ALA A 152 -0.96 18.11 10.85
CA ALA A 152 -0.97 18.74 9.56
C ALA A 152 -0.84 20.25 9.76
N ALA A 153 0.20 20.83 9.16
CA ALA A 153 0.36 22.24 8.92
C ALA A 153 0.62 22.42 7.42
#